data_AF-A0A932XJH0-F1
#
_entry.id   AF-A0A932XJH0-F1
#
_cell.length_a   1.000
_cell.length_b   1.000
_cell.length_c   1.000
_cell.angle_alpha   90.00
_cell.angle_beta   90.00
_cell.angle_gamma   90.00
#
_symmetry.space_group_name_H-M   'P 1'
#
loop_
_entity.id
_entity.type
_entity.pdbx_description
1 polymer ?
#
loop_
_entity_poly.entity_id
_entity_poly.type
_entity_poly.pdbx_seq_one_letter_code
_entity_poly.pdbx_strand_id
1 'polypeptide(L)' 'MKKTSVRKKSQPRPEDMRREYRFDYKKAKPNRFAAQMGAGTIAVVLDPDVAAVFKSSESVNALLRSVISAMPADSKP' A
#
# COMPACT_ATOMS: atom_id res chain seq x y z
N MET A 1 18.59 -51.94 -22.77
CA MET A 1 18.25 -50.90 -21.76
C MET A 1 18.44 -49.53 -22.38
N LYS A 2 17.39 -48.72 -22.57
CA LYS A 2 17.52 -47.32 -23.04
C LYS A 2 17.41 -46.39 -21.83
N LYS A 3 18.47 -45.64 -21.53
CA LYS A 3 18.46 -44.60 -20.48
C LYS A 3 17.92 -43.30 -21.09
N THR A 4 16.78 -42.83 -20.59
CA THR A 4 16.17 -41.55 -20.98
C THR A 4 16.79 -40.41 -20.16
N SER A 5 17.45 -39.48 -20.83
CA SER A 5 17.99 -38.26 -20.22
C SER A 5 16.86 -37.34 -19.80
N VAL A 6 16.73 -37.10 -18.49
CA VAL A 6 15.72 -36.18 -17.93
C VAL A 6 16.09 -34.75 -18.33
N ARG A 7 15.29 -34.15 -19.22
CA ARG A 7 15.46 -32.76 -19.67
C ARG A 7 15.07 -31.83 -18.53
N LYS A 8 16.05 -31.11 -17.97
CA LYS A 8 15.86 -30.12 -16.91
C LYS A 8 14.98 -28.98 -17.44
N LYS A 9 13.76 -28.83 -16.91
CA LYS A 9 12.84 -27.73 -17.26
C LYS A 9 13.50 -26.42 -16.81
N SER A 10 13.86 -25.56 -17.78
CA SER A 10 14.27 -24.20 -17.47
C SER A 10 13.06 -23.47 -16.88
N GLN A 11 13.24 -22.84 -15.72
CA GLN A 11 12.19 -22.00 -15.14
C GLN A 11 11.84 -20.88 -16.14
N PRO A 12 10.54 -20.60 -16.35
CA PRO A 12 10.15 -19.48 -17.20
C PRO A 12 10.70 -18.20 -16.58
N ARG A 13 11.48 -17.46 -17.36
CA ARG A 13 11.87 -16.10 -16.98
C ARG A 13 10.57 -15.28 -16.91
N PRO A 14 10.38 -14.39 -15.93
CA PRO A 14 9.26 -13.46 -15.97
C PRO A 14 9.27 -12.79 -17.35
N GLU A 15 8.15 -12.84 -18.07
CA GLU A 15 8.02 -12.18 -19.36
C GLU A 15 8.44 -10.72 -19.19
N ASP A 16 9.46 -10.30 -19.95
CA ASP A 16 9.89 -8.91 -19.95
C ASP A 16 8.70 -8.02 -20.30
N MET A 17 8.53 -6.93 -19.55
CA MET A 17 7.50 -5.92 -19.85
C MET A 17 7.63 -5.45 -21.30
N ARG A 18 6.49 -5.22 -21.97
CA ARG A 18 6.46 -4.70 -23.35
C ARG A 18 7.26 -3.41 -23.44
N ARG A 19 7.84 -3.15 -24.62
CA ARG A 19 8.70 -1.97 -24.87
C ARG A 19 8.03 -0.65 -24.49
N GLU A 20 6.71 -0.55 -24.63
CA GLU A 20 5.90 0.62 -24.26
C GLU A 20 5.90 0.97 -22.77
N TYR A 21 6.19 0.01 -21.89
CA TYR A 21 6.24 0.23 -20.43
C TYR A 21 7.63 0.66 -19.94
N ARG A 22 8.59 0.90 -20.84
CA ARG A 22 9.90 1.47 -20.49
C ARG A 22 9.80 2.99 -20.34
N PHE A 23 9.26 3.42 -19.21
CA PHE A 23 9.10 4.84 -18.90
C PHE A 23 10.42 5.51 -18.51
N ASP A 24 10.65 6.73 -19.00
CA ASP A 24 11.75 7.58 -18.54
C ASP A 24 11.30 8.34 -17.28
N TYR A 25 11.57 7.75 -16.12
CA TYR A 25 11.19 8.32 -14.82
C TYR A 25 11.88 9.65 -14.51
N LYS A 26 12.95 10.04 -15.23
CA LYS A 26 13.54 11.39 -15.08
C LYS A 26 12.61 12.49 -15.59
N LYS A 27 11.69 12.13 -16.50
CA LYS A 27 10.64 13.03 -17.02
C LYS A 27 9.33 12.92 -16.24
N ALA A 28 9.25 12.02 -15.27
CA ALA A 28 8.05 11.87 -14.46
C ALA A 28 7.85 13.09 -13.56
N LYS A 29 6.59 13.48 -13.36
CA LYS A 29 6.26 14.51 -12.39
C LYS A 29 6.45 13.96 -10.98
N PRO A 30 6.98 14.75 -10.03
CA PRO A 30 7.03 14.36 -8.64
C PRO A 30 5.61 14.06 -8.12
N ASN A 31 5.48 13.07 -7.24
CA ASN A 31 4.19 12.69 -6.69
C ASN A 31 3.61 13.83 -5.85
N ARG A 32 2.46 14.37 -6.25
CA ARG A 32 1.77 15.48 -5.59
C ARG A 32 1.39 15.19 -4.12
N PHE A 33 1.28 13.91 -3.75
CA PHE A 33 0.93 13.49 -2.40
C PHE A 33 2.15 13.12 -1.55
N ALA A 34 3.36 13.13 -2.11
CA ALA A 34 4.57 12.76 -1.37
C ALA A 34 4.81 13.66 -0.15
N ALA A 35 4.48 14.95 -0.24
CA ALA A 35 4.60 15.88 0.89
C ALA A 35 3.64 15.55 2.04
N GLN A 36 2.47 14.96 1.73
CA GLN A 36 1.47 14.56 2.73
C GLN A 36 1.79 13.18 3.32
N MET A 37 2.51 12.35 2.57
CA MET A 37 2.94 11.00 2.96
C MET A 37 4.41 11.04 3.40
N GLY A 38 4.66 11.73 4.51
CA GLY A 38 5.96 11.70 5.18
C GLY A 38 6.38 10.28 5.60
N ALA A 39 7.64 10.14 6.03
CA ALA A 39 8.13 8.86 6.55
C ALA A 39 7.27 8.39 7.72
N GLY A 40 6.63 7.20 7.57
CA GLY A 40 5.76 6.62 8.59
C GLY A 40 4.27 6.97 8.46
N THR A 41 3.84 7.73 7.45
CA THR A 41 2.41 7.96 7.22
C THR A 41 1.72 6.69 6.69
N ILE A 42 0.69 6.23 7.40
CA ILE A 42 -0.16 5.11 6.98
C ILE A 42 -1.43 5.68 6.32
N ALA A 43 -1.69 5.27 5.08
CA ALA A 43 -2.96 5.56 4.41
C ALA A 43 -3.97 4.44 4.70
N VAL A 44 -5.14 4.83 5.20
CA VAL A 44 -6.27 3.91 5.46
C VAL A 44 -7.45 4.36 4.61
N VAL A 45 -8.11 3.40 3.95
CA VAL A 45 -9.32 3.65 3.19
C VAL A 45 -10.52 3.53 4.14
N LEU A 46 -11.38 4.54 4.16
CA LEU A 46 -12.64 4.50 4.89
C LEU A 46 -13.74 3.92 4.00
N ASP A 47 -14.67 3.19 4.60
CA ASP A 47 -15.86 2.74 3.91
C ASP A 47 -16.77 3.94 3.54
N PRO A 48 -17.60 3.82 2.48
CA PRO A 48 -18.37 4.96 1.94
C PRO A 48 -19.33 5.60 2.93
N ASP A 49 -19.91 4.83 3.84
CA ASP A 49 -20.79 5.28 4.91
C ASP A 49 -20.03 6.11 5.95
N VAL A 50 -18.85 5.67 6.36
CA VAL A 50 -17.99 6.41 7.29
C VAL A 50 -17.47 7.70 6.64
N ALA A 51 -17.05 7.64 5.37
CA ALA A 51 -16.64 8.81 4.59
C ALA A 51 -17.81 9.79 4.28
N ALA A 52 -19.06 9.31 4.34
CA ALA A 52 -20.22 10.18 4.24
C ALA A 52 -20.33 11.11 5.46
N VAL A 53 -19.93 10.64 6.64
CA VAL A 53 -19.96 11.39 7.90
C VAL A 53 -18.67 12.22 8.09
N PHE A 54 -17.50 11.61 7.92
CA PHE A 54 -16.21 12.29 8.14
C PHE A 54 -15.61 12.79 6.83
N LYS A 55 -15.46 14.12 6.71
CA LYS A 55 -14.95 14.79 5.50
C LYS A 55 -13.45 15.08 5.55
N SER A 56 -12.79 14.84 6.68
CA SER A 56 -11.35 15.10 6.85
C SER A 56 -10.69 14.06 7.77
N SER A 57 -9.41 13.80 7.54
CA SER A 57 -8.60 12.97 8.44
C SER A 57 -8.50 13.57 9.85
N GLU A 58 -8.53 14.90 9.97
CA GLU A 58 -8.54 15.61 11.25
C GLU A 58 -9.77 15.23 12.10
N SER A 59 -10.97 15.23 11.50
CA SER A 59 -12.21 14.89 12.21
C SER A 59 -12.23 13.43 12.69
N VAL A 60 -11.77 12.49 11.87
CA VAL A 60 -11.63 11.07 12.24
C VAL A 60 -10.66 10.92 13.40
N ASN A 61 -9.47 11.51 13.28
CA ASN A 61 -8.43 11.39 14.29
C ASN A 61 -8.83 12.04 15.62
N ALA A 62 -9.55 13.16 15.59
CA ALA A 62 -10.07 13.80 16.80
C ALA A 62 -11.06 12.87 17.54
N LEU A 63 -11.98 12.25 16.81
CA LEU A 63 -12.92 11.29 17.41
C LEU A 63 -12.20 10.06 17.98
N LEU A 64 -11.32 9.44 17.18
CA LEU A 64 -10.59 8.25 17.64
C LEU A 64 -9.73 8.53 18.88
N ARG A 65 -9.09 9.69 18.96
CA ARG A 65 -8.34 10.11 20.16
C ARG A 65 -9.25 10.33 21.37
N SER A 66 -10.44 10.89 21.17
CA SER A 66 -11.44 11.04 22.23
C SER A 66 -11.87 9.68 22.78
N VAL A 67 -12.15 8.72 21.88
CA VAL A 67 -12.49 7.35 22.26
C VAL A 67 -11.33 6.70 23.01
N ILE A 68 -10.10 6.78 22.50
CA ILE A 68 -8.91 6.24 23.19
C ILE A 68 -8.75 6.85 24.58
N SER A 69 -8.97 8.16 24.74
CA SER A 69 -8.89 8.83 26.03
C SER A 69 -10.01 8.46 27.00
N ALA A 70 -11.17 8.07 26.49
CA ALA A 70 -12.31 7.64 27.29
C ALA A 70 -12.24 6.16 27.66
N MET A 71 -11.41 5.36 26.98
CA MET A 71 -11.18 3.97 27.33
C MET A 71 -10.33 3.89 28.61
N PRO A 72 -10.72 3.07 29.60
CA PRO A 72 -9.92 2.87 30.80
C PRO A 72 -8.57 2.27 30.40
N ALA A 73 -7.51 2.76 31.06
CA ALA A 73 -6.12 2.39 30.80
C ALA A 73 -5.80 0.98 31.30
N ASP A 74 -6.53 -0.04 30.83
CA ASP A 74 -6.31 -1.43 31.17
C ASP A 74 -6.58 -2.32 29.95
N SER A 75 -5.62 -2.33 29.04
CA SER A 75 -5.24 -3.57 28.39
C SER A 75 -3.73 -3.60 28.28
N LYS A 76 -3.14 -4.44 29.15
CA LYS A 76 -1.70 -4.79 29.16
C LYS A 76 -1.26 -5.28 27.76
N PRO A 77 0.05 -5.21 27.45
CA PRO A 77 0.60 -5.42 26.11
C PRO A 77 0.39 -6.85 25.59
#